data_AF-A0A8J4W8D7-F1
#
_entry.id   AF-A0A8J4W8D7-F1
#
_cell.length_a   1.000
_cell.length_b   1.000
_cell.length_c   1.000
_cell.angle_alpha   90.00
_cell.angle_beta   90.00
_cell.angle_gamma   90.00
#
_symmetry.space_group_name_H-M   'P 1'
#
loop_
_entity.id
_entity.type
_entity.pdbx_description
1 polymer ?
#
loop_
_entity_poly.entity_id
_entity_poly.type
_entity_poly.pdbx_seq_one_letter_code
_entity_poly.pdbx_strand_id
1 'polypeptide(L)'
;MLDGSQWGKFLRLRTEAVATVLLGCAESEDFRVEDHEWISDFIGFLLDPIVSSENVHSFMILCGLIRAERKLLLHVVSFCMAHPRTVTQTLHEPLSRWPLYEEDVELVIITLELLQPLLSVDTLRATVDVDVIYATILQLSENATAEGLEPISKELSKFVEVGNSFELLGISAPVQFHQHTFQYKSPIEGGPKDW
;
A
#
# COMPACT_ATOMS: atom_id res chain seq x y z
N MET A 1 -12.02 -33.92 2.50
CA MET A 1 -12.36 -32.74 1.68
C MET A 1 -12.49 -31.59 2.67
N LEU A 2 -11.50 -30.69 2.72
CA LEU A 2 -11.59 -29.51 3.59
C LEU A 2 -12.69 -28.61 3.01
N ASP A 3 -13.58 -28.08 3.84
CA ASP A 3 -14.50 -27.04 3.38
C ASP A 3 -13.71 -25.78 2.98
N GLY A 4 -14.32 -24.89 2.19
CA GLY A 4 -13.65 -23.69 1.69
C GLY A 4 -13.11 -22.77 2.80
N SER A 5 -13.71 -22.81 4.01
CA SER A 5 -13.28 -21.99 5.14
C SER A 5 -12.00 -22.52 5.81
N GLN A 6 -11.88 -23.86 5.91
CA GLN A 6 -10.70 -24.54 6.44
C GLN A 6 -9.54 -24.44 5.45
N TRP A 7 -9.84 -24.53 4.15
CA TRP A 7 -8.86 -24.35 3.10
C TRP A 7 -8.24 -22.95 3.12
N GLY A 8 -9.07 -21.90 3.19
CA GLY A 8 -8.58 -20.52 3.29
C GLY A 8 -7.71 -20.28 4.53
N LYS A 9 -8.11 -20.80 5.70
CA LYS A 9 -7.29 -20.71 6.93
C LYS A 9 -5.93 -21.39 6.78
N PHE A 10 -5.90 -22.57 6.16
CA PHE A 10 -4.69 -23.33 5.98
C PHE A 10 -3.74 -22.69 4.96
N LEU A 11 -4.30 -22.09 3.91
CA LEU A 11 -3.53 -21.32 2.94
C LEU A 11 -2.87 -20.11 3.62
N ARG A 12 -3.62 -19.33 4.41
CA ARG A 12 -3.09 -18.20 5.18
C ARG A 12 -1.91 -18.60 6.08
N LEU A 13 -2.08 -19.63 6.91
CA LEU A 13 -1.02 -20.12 7.80
C LEU A 13 0.24 -20.56 7.04
N ARG A 14 0.07 -21.17 5.86
CA ARG A 14 1.22 -21.56 5.02
C ARG A 14 1.92 -20.34 4.43
N THR A 15 1.17 -19.36 3.96
CA THR A 15 1.71 -18.11 3.42
C THR A 15 2.49 -17.36 4.50
N GLU A 16 1.95 -17.25 5.72
CA GLU A 16 2.64 -16.66 6.88
C GLU A 16 3.92 -17.43 7.24
N ALA A 17 3.88 -18.76 7.23
CA ALA A 17 5.05 -19.59 7.54
C ALA A 17 6.16 -19.41 6.49
N VAL A 18 5.82 -19.40 5.19
CA VAL A 18 6.78 -19.14 4.11
C VAL A 18 7.38 -17.75 4.25
N ALA A 19 6.54 -16.73 4.51
CA ALA A 19 7.01 -15.37 4.73
C ALA A 19 7.94 -15.23 5.94
N THR A 20 7.64 -15.92 7.04
CA THR A 20 8.49 -15.93 8.25
C THR A 20 9.86 -16.55 7.97
N VAL A 21 9.89 -17.68 7.26
CA VAL A 21 11.15 -18.32 6.86
C VAL A 21 11.94 -17.42 5.92
N LEU A 22 11.28 -16.84 4.92
CA LEU A 22 11.91 -15.92 3.98
C LEU A 22 12.53 -14.72 4.70
N LEU A 23 11.81 -14.13 5.66
CA LEU A 23 12.30 -13.02 6.46
C LEU A 23 13.56 -13.40 7.24
N GLY A 24 13.54 -14.52 7.97
CA GLY A 24 14.70 -15.00 8.72
C GLY A 24 15.89 -15.36 7.83
N CYS A 25 15.66 -15.81 6.59
CA CYS A 25 16.74 -15.99 5.61
C CYS A 25 17.30 -14.64 5.13
N ALA A 26 16.42 -13.67 4.84
CA ALA A 26 16.79 -12.37 4.27
C ALA A 26 17.64 -11.50 5.21
N GLU A 27 17.47 -11.67 6.53
CA GLU A 27 18.30 -11.04 7.58
C GLU A 27 19.80 -11.37 7.43
N SER A 28 20.13 -12.54 6.88
CA SER A 28 21.53 -12.92 6.62
C SER A 28 22.11 -12.09 5.48
N GLU A 29 23.24 -11.41 5.70
CA GLU A 29 23.94 -10.62 4.66
C GLU A 29 24.33 -11.45 3.43
N ASP A 30 24.66 -12.72 3.64
CA ASP A 30 25.09 -13.65 2.58
C ASP A 30 23.91 -14.15 1.73
N PHE A 31 22.67 -14.02 2.22
CA PHE A 31 21.49 -14.44 1.48
C PHE A 31 21.24 -13.55 0.26
N ARG A 32 21.14 -14.19 -0.90
CA ARG A 32 20.88 -13.58 -2.21
C ARG A 32 19.50 -14.03 -2.67
N VAL A 33 18.57 -13.07 -2.75
CA VAL A 33 17.17 -13.35 -3.10
C VAL A 33 17.08 -13.88 -4.55
N GLU A 34 17.94 -13.36 -5.41
CA GLU A 34 18.10 -13.69 -6.82
C GLU A 34 18.50 -15.17 -7.08
N ASP A 35 19.11 -15.86 -6.11
CA ASP A 35 19.52 -17.26 -6.24
C ASP A 35 18.34 -18.24 -6.02
N HIS A 36 17.16 -17.72 -5.71
CA HIS A 36 16.00 -18.50 -5.26
C HIS A 36 14.74 -18.17 -6.08
N GLU A 37 14.56 -18.84 -7.22
CA GLU A 37 13.44 -18.61 -8.16
C GLU A 37 12.06 -18.64 -7.48
N TRP A 38 11.86 -19.53 -6.50
CA TRP A 38 10.60 -19.69 -5.78
C TRP A 38 10.15 -18.40 -5.07
N ILE A 39 11.07 -17.48 -4.76
CA ILE A 39 10.71 -16.22 -4.11
C ILE A 39 9.92 -15.35 -5.08
N SER A 40 10.32 -15.29 -6.35
CA SER A 40 9.56 -14.57 -7.37
C SER A 40 8.17 -15.17 -7.58
N ASP A 41 8.06 -16.50 -7.58
CA ASP A 41 6.76 -17.19 -7.64
C ASP A 41 5.88 -16.85 -6.43
N PHE A 42 6.48 -16.80 -5.24
CA PHE A 42 5.79 -16.44 -4.01
C PHE A 42 5.32 -14.98 -4.02
N ILE A 43 6.17 -14.04 -4.45
CA ILE A 43 5.79 -12.63 -4.62
C ILE A 43 4.67 -12.50 -5.66
N GLY A 44 4.77 -13.22 -6.79
CA GLY A 44 3.73 -13.29 -7.80
C GLY A 44 2.41 -13.79 -7.21
N PHE A 45 2.44 -14.87 -6.43
CA PHE A 45 1.27 -15.39 -5.72
C PHE A 45 0.66 -14.37 -4.75
N LEU A 46 1.47 -13.59 -4.02
CA LEU A 46 0.97 -12.55 -3.12
C LEU A 46 0.35 -11.35 -3.87
N LEU A 47 0.79 -11.11 -5.11
CA LEU A 47 0.36 -10.00 -5.96
C LEU A 47 -0.71 -10.40 -7.00
N ASP A 48 -1.05 -11.69 -7.14
CA ASP A 48 -2.06 -12.16 -8.09
C ASP A 48 -3.43 -12.30 -7.37
N PRO A 49 -4.44 -11.50 -7.73
CA PRO A 49 -5.68 -11.45 -6.97
C PRO A 49 -6.55 -12.68 -7.26
N ILE A 50 -6.72 -13.55 -6.27
CA ILE A 50 -7.66 -14.67 -6.34
C ILE A 50 -9.06 -14.21 -5.88
N VAL A 51 -9.15 -13.36 -4.84
CA VAL A 51 -10.39 -12.74 -4.31
C VAL A 51 -10.08 -11.54 -3.39
N SER A 52 -10.91 -10.49 -3.35
CA SER A 52 -10.65 -9.24 -2.58
C SER A 52 -10.31 -9.42 -1.09
N SER A 53 -10.98 -10.36 -0.39
CA SER A 53 -10.71 -10.63 1.03
C SER A 53 -9.43 -11.43 1.30
N GLU A 54 -8.91 -12.14 0.30
CA GLU A 54 -7.61 -12.82 0.40
C GLU A 54 -6.46 -11.85 0.04
N ASN A 55 -6.74 -10.84 -0.79
CA ASN A 55 -5.78 -9.81 -1.17
C ASN A 55 -5.30 -8.99 0.03
N VAL A 56 -6.18 -8.68 0.99
CA VAL A 56 -5.80 -7.95 2.20
C VAL A 56 -4.67 -8.67 2.94
N HIS A 57 -4.85 -9.98 3.19
CA HIS A 57 -3.86 -10.76 3.93
C HIS A 57 -2.54 -10.93 3.16
N SER A 58 -2.61 -11.19 1.85
CA SER A 58 -1.42 -11.28 1.01
C SER A 58 -0.64 -9.96 0.99
N PHE A 59 -1.33 -8.82 0.90
CA PHE A 59 -0.70 -7.51 0.94
C PHE A 59 -0.14 -7.18 2.32
N MET A 60 -0.79 -7.59 3.41
CA MET A 60 -0.24 -7.47 4.77
C MET A 60 1.09 -8.22 4.90
N ILE A 61 1.15 -9.45 4.40
CA ILE A 61 2.39 -10.23 4.39
C ILE A 61 3.46 -9.52 3.56
N LEU A 62 3.11 -9.07 2.36
CA LEU A 62 4.05 -8.39 1.48
C LEU A 62 4.58 -7.09 2.09
N CYS A 63 3.70 -6.27 2.69
CA CYS A 63 4.05 -5.08 3.47
C CYS A 63 5.03 -5.41 4.59
N GLY A 64 4.78 -6.50 5.34
CA GLY A 64 5.69 -6.96 6.39
C GLY A 64 7.07 -7.29 5.85
N LEU A 65 7.15 -8.07 4.76
CA LEU A 65 8.40 -8.47 4.14
C LEU A 65 9.23 -7.26 3.66
N ILE A 66 8.62 -6.36 2.90
CA ILE A 66 9.34 -5.23 2.29
C ILE A 66 9.72 -4.14 3.29
N ARG A 67 8.98 -4.01 4.41
CA ARG A 67 9.31 -3.08 5.49
C ARG A 67 10.41 -3.61 6.40
N ALA A 68 10.46 -4.93 6.59
CA ALA A 68 11.44 -5.55 7.45
C ALA A 68 12.80 -5.66 6.76
N GLU A 69 12.85 -6.03 5.47
CA GLU A 69 14.12 -6.26 4.78
C GLU A 69 14.23 -5.57 3.41
N ARG A 70 15.25 -4.71 3.27
CA ARG A 70 15.45 -3.90 2.06
C ARG A 70 15.72 -4.75 0.82
N LYS A 71 16.37 -5.91 0.95
CA LYS A 71 16.61 -6.82 -0.19
C LYS A 71 15.30 -7.34 -0.77
N LEU A 72 14.33 -7.62 0.10
CA LEU A 72 13.00 -8.05 -0.31
C LEU A 72 12.24 -6.92 -0.99
N LEU A 73 12.32 -5.68 -0.47
CA LEU A 73 11.77 -4.50 -1.16
C LEU A 73 12.32 -4.37 -2.59
N LEU A 74 13.64 -4.45 -2.75
CA LEU A 74 14.28 -4.33 -4.07
C LEU A 74 13.90 -5.48 -5.00
N HIS A 75 13.72 -6.69 -4.47
CA HIS A 75 13.26 -7.83 -5.26
C HIS A 75 11.82 -7.66 -5.73
N VAL A 76 10.93 -7.18 -4.86
CA VAL A 76 9.53 -6.88 -5.23
C VAL A 76 9.49 -5.75 -6.27
N VAL A 77 10.33 -4.72 -6.13
CA VAL A 77 10.48 -3.68 -7.15
C VAL A 77 10.93 -4.27 -8.49
N SER A 78 11.94 -5.12 -8.48
CA SER A 78 12.42 -5.81 -9.69
C SER A 78 11.31 -6.65 -10.33
N PHE A 79 10.54 -7.37 -9.52
CA PHE A 79 9.38 -8.14 -9.95
C PHE A 79 8.32 -7.24 -10.60
N CYS A 80 7.95 -6.13 -9.97
CA CYS A 80 6.99 -5.15 -10.51
C CYS A 80 7.48 -4.52 -11.82
N MET A 81 8.78 -4.23 -11.95
CA MET A 81 9.36 -3.72 -13.20
C MET A 81 9.30 -4.77 -14.33
N ALA A 82 9.49 -6.05 -14.00
CA ALA A 82 9.35 -7.15 -14.95
C ALA A 82 7.88 -7.43 -15.32
N HIS A 83 6.94 -7.05 -14.44
CA HIS A 83 5.50 -7.26 -14.61
C HIS A 83 4.71 -5.95 -14.43
N PRO A 84 4.84 -4.96 -15.34
CA PRO A 84 4.23 -3.64 -15.15
C PRO A 84 2.71 -3.66 -14.95
N ARG A 85 2.04 -4.66 -15.55
CA ARG A 85 0.59 -4.86 -15.39
C ARG A 85 0.19 -5.13 -13.94
N THR A 86 1.06 -5.76 -13.13
CA THR A 86 0.79 -6.01 -11.72
C THR A 86 0.58 -4.70 -10.95
N VAL A 87 1.43 -3.69 -11.18
CA VAL A 87 1.27 -2.38 -10.53
C VAL A 87 -0.03 -1.71 -10.98
N THR A 88 -0.29 -1.67 -12.29
CA THR A 88 -1.49 -1.02 -12.82
C THR A 88 -2.78 -1.72 -12.39
N GLN A 89 -2.88 -3.04 -12.55
CA GLN A 89 -4.12 -3.79 -12.36
C GLN A 89 -4.36 -4.19 -10.90
N THR A 90 -3.30 -4.43 -10.14
CA THR A 90 -3.42 -4.99 -8.78
C THR A 90 -3.28 -3.92 -7.70
N LEU A 91 -2.53 -2.85 -7.95
CA LEU A 91 -2.29 -1.80 -6.96
C LEU A 91 -3.01 -0.50 -7.29
N HIS A 92 -3.00 -0.07 -8.55
CA HIS A 92 -3.55 1.22 -8.95
C HIS A 92 -5.05 1.18 -9.29
N GLU A 93 -5.47 0.24 -10.12
CA GLU A 93 -6.86 0.13 -10.58
C GLU A 93 -7.88 -0.04 -9.43
N PRO A 94 -7.64 -0.87 -8.40
CA PRO A 94 -8.52 -0.98 -7.23
C PRO A 94 -8.74 0.37 -6.53
N LEU A 95 -7.66 1.11 -6.32
CA LEU A 95 -7.68 2.46 -5.74
C LEU A 95 -8.49 3.44 -6.59
N SER A 96 -8.34 3.41 -7.92
CA SER A 96 -9.08 4.31 -8.82
C SER A 96 -10.60 4.05 -8.88
N ARG A 97 -11.01 2.83 -8.52
CA ARG A 97 -12.41 2.38 -8.55
C ARG A 97 -13.13 2.64 -7.23
N TRP A 98 -12.42 2.94 -6.16
CA TRP A 98 -13.01 3.27 -4.87
C TRP A 98 -13.62 4.70 -4.87
N PRO A 99 -14.80 4.94 -4.26
CA PRO A 99 -15.63 4.02 -3.47
C PRO A 99 -16.69 3.25 -4.29
N LEU A 100 -16.71 3.41 -5.62
CA LEU A 100 -17.82 2.97 -6.49
C LEU A 100 -18.08 1.45 -6.47
N TYR A 101 -17.11 0.63 -6.07
CA TYR A 101 -17.19 -0.84 -6.11
C TYR A 101 -17.15 -1.52 -4.74
N GLU A 102 -17.46 -0.80 -3.66
CA GLU A 102 -17.50 -1.36 -2.28
C GLU A 102 -16.18 -2.07 -1.89
N GLU A 103 -15.03 -1.62 -2.41
CA GLU A 103 -13.77 -2.19 -1.93
C GLU A 103 -13.62 -1.92 -0.43
N ASP A 104 -13.21 -2.96 0.29
CA ASP A 104 -13.02 -2.90 1.72
C ASP A 104 -12.03 -1.77 2.05
N VAL A 105 -12.37 -0.94 3.03
CA VAL A 105 -11.50 0.12 3.55
C VAL A 105 -10.14 -0.46 3.93
N GLU A 106 -10.12 -1.69 4.46
CA GLU A 106 -8.87 -2.39 4.79
C GLU A 106 -8.01 -2.69 3.55
N LEU A 107 -8.64 -3.06 2.43
CA LEU A 107 -7.94 -3.29 1.16
C LEU A 107 -7.36 -1.99 0.61
N VAL A 108 -8.10 -0.89 0.69
CA VAL A 108 -7.60 0.43 0.27
C VAL A 108 -6.38 0.83 1.11
N ILE A 109 -6.48 0.72 2.44
CA ILE A 109 -5.38 1.07 3.36
C ILE A 109 -4.16 0.21 3.07
N ILE A 110 -4.30 -1.12 2.99
CA ILE A 110 -3.13 -1.98 2.83
C ILE A 110 -2.49 -1.83 1.44
N THR A 111 -3.28 -1.52 0.41
CA THR A 111 -2.77 -1.21 -0.92
C THR A 111 -1.96 0.09 -0.91
N LEU A 112 -2.44 1.13 -0.22
CA LEU A 112 -1.70 2.38 -0.02
C LEU A 112 -0.39 2.13 0.78
N GLU A 113 -0.48 1.32 1.85
CA GLU A 113 0.66 0.94 2.67
C GLU A 113 1.75 0.18 1.90
N LEU A 114 1.36 -0.59 0.88
CA LEU A 114 2.24 -1.33 -0.02
C LEU A 114 2.83 -0.43 -1.11
N LEU A 115 2.00 0.45 -1.69
CA LEU A 115 2.39 1.33 -2.77
C LEU A 115 3.41 2.39 -2.32
N GLN A 116 3.30 2.88 -1.08
CA GLN A 116 4.20 3.89 -0.50
C GLN A 116 5.70 3.48 -0.52
N PRO A 117 6.11 2.33 0.04
CA PRO A 117 7.51 1.90 -0.01
C PRO A 117 7.95 1.51 -1.42
N LEU A 118 7.07 0.98 -2.27
CA LEU A 118 7.41 0.65 -3.66
C LEU A 118 7.75 1.92 -4.46
N LEU A 119 6.94 2.97 -4.34
CA LEU A 119 7.19 4.27 -4.98
C LEU A 119 8.33 5.06 -4.33
N SER A 120 8.87 4.61 -3.20
CA SER A 120 10.11 5.20 -2.66
C SER A 120 11.36 4.83 -3.48
N VAL A 121 11.27 3.81 -4.34
CA VAL A 121 12.40 3.32 -5.14
C VAL A 121 12.38 3.93 -6.55
N ASP A 122 13.42 4.72 -6.86
CA ASP A 122 13.56 5.47 -8.12
C ASP A 122 13.36 4.64 -9.38
N THR A 123 13.91 3.42 -9.41
CA THR A 123 13.86 2.56 -10.59
C THR A 123 12.45 2.12 -10.94
N LEU A 124 11.60 1.86 -9.93
CA LEU A 124 10.20 1.54 -10.18
C LEU A 124 9.47 2.76 -10.73
N ARG A 125 9.69 3.93 -10.12
CA ARG A 125 9.06 5.18 -10.54
C ARG A 125 9.31 5.52 -12.00
N ALA A 126 10.52 5.25 -12.49
CA ALA A 126 10.87 5.46 -13.89
C ALA A 126 10.11 4.55 -14.87
N THR A 127 9.42 3.51 -14.38
CA THR A 127 8.73 2.49 -15.20
C THR A 127 7.21 2.53 -15.13
N VAL A 128 6.63 3.31 -14.21
CA VAL A 128 5.18 3.38 -13.99
C VAL A 128 4.68 4.80 -14.22
N ASP A 129 3.39 4.96 -14.51
CA ASP A 129 2.76 6.28 -14.64
C ASP A 129 2.49 6.88 -13.26
N VAL A 130 3.54 7.48 -12.71
CA VAL A 130 3.54 8.07 -11.36
C VAL A 130 2.53 9.22 -11.26
N ASP A 131 2.32 9.98 -12.34
CA ASP A 131 1.38 11.10 -12.36
C ASP A 131 -0.07 10.62 -12.22
N VAL A 132 -0.44 9.56 -12.94
CA VAL A 132 -1.77 8.94 -12.85
C VAL A 132 -2.01 8.34 -11.46
N ILE A 133 -1.00 7.68 -10.89
CA ILE A 133 -1.08 7.12 -9.54
C ILE A 133 -1.29 8.24 -8.51
N TYR A 134 -0.52 9.33 -8.58
CA TYR A 134 -0.68 10.46 -7.67
C TYR A 134 -2.01 11.19 -7.83
N ALA A 135 -2.49 11.37 -9.06
CA ALA A 135 -3.81 11.94 -9.30
C ALA A 135 -4.91 11.11 -8.61
N THR A 136 -4.77 9.77 -8.64
CA THR A 136 -5.68 8.86 -7.94
C THR A 136 -5.58 9.01 -6.42
N ILE A 137 -4.37 9.05 -5.86
CA ILE A 137 -4.12 9.27 -4.43
C ILE A 137 -4.71 10.62 -3.96
N LEU A 138 -4.58 11.68 -4.76
CA LEU A 138 -5.14 12.99 -4.45
C LEU A 138 -6.67 12.94 -4.41
N GLN A 139 -7.30 12.34 -5.43
CA GLN A 139 -8.74 12.17 -5.48
C GLN A 139 -9.26 11.33 -4.30
N LEU A 140 -8.55 10.26 -3.92
CA LEU A 140 -8.88 9.46 -2.74
C LEU A 140 -8.82 10.29 -1.46
N SER A 141 -7.87 11.20 -1.34
CA SER A 141 -7.71 12.08 -0.17
C SER A 141 -8.88 13.04 -0.02
N GLU A 142 -9.31 13.64 -1.13
CA GLU A 142 -10.48 14.51 -1.17
C GLU A 142 -11.76 13.75 -0.77
N ASN A 143 -11.96 12.56 -1.33
CA ASN A 143 -13.10 11.70 -1.03
C ASN A 143 -13.10 11.25 0.45
N ALA A 144 -11.98 10.73 0.96
CA ALA A 144 -11.86 10.26 2.34
C ALA A 144 -12.09 11.39 3.34
N THR A 145 -11.63 12.61 3.03
CA THR A 145 -11.87 13.79 3.87
C THR A 145 -13.34 14.19 3.86
N ALA A 146 -13.99 14.19 2.69
CA ALA A 146 -15.41 14.52 2.57
C ALA A 146 -16.31 13.52 3.32
N GLU A 147 -15.93 12.24 3.34
CA GLU A 147 -16.67 11.17 4.02
C GLU A 147 -16.26 10.94 5.49
N GLY A 148 -15.23 11.64 5.98
CA GLY A 148 -14.74 11.48 7.36
C GLY A 148 -14.02 10.16 7.64
N LEU A 149 -13.38 9.56 6.63
CA LEU A 149 -12.69 8.28 6.72
C LEU A 149 -11.24 8.46 7.20
N GLU A 150 -11.10 8.75 8.49
CA GLU A 150 -9.80 9.01 9.14
C GLU A 150 -8.69 7.98 8.85
N PRO A 151 -8.96 6.65 8.81
CA PRO A 151 -7.92 5.66 8.53
C PRO A 151 -7.27 5.83 7.14
N ILE A 152 -8.08 6.11 6.11
CA ILE A 152 -7.60 6.33 4.75
C ILE A 152 -6.85 7.66 4.66
N SER A 153 -7.42 8.74 5.23
CA SER A 153 -6.77 10.06 5.26
C SER A 153 -5.40 10.02 5.95
N LYS A 154 -5.28 9.24 7.04
CA LYS A 154 -4.00 9.05 7.74
C LYS A 154 -2.96 8.39 6.84
N GLU A 155 -3.34 7.36 6.09
CA GLU A 155 -2.41 6.67 5.19
C GLU A 155 -1.96 7.56 4.03
N LEU A 156 -2.90 8.29 3.43
CA LEU A 156 -2.62 9.22 2.33
C LEU A 156 -1.69 10.35 2.74
N SER A 157 -1.70 10.79 4.00
CA SER A 157 -0.80 11.83 4.50
C SER A 157 0.69 11.44 4.40
N LYS A 158 1.01 10.14 4.42
CA LYS A 158 2.39 9.63 4.28
C LYS A 158 2.93 9.77 2.85
N PHE A 159 2.06 9.91 1.85
CA PHE A 159 2.47 10.17 0.47
C PHE A 159 2.90 11.63 0.25
N VAL A 160 2.51 12.56 1.14
CA VAL A 160 2.95 13.97 1.10
C VAL A 160 4.45 14.08 1.36
N GLU A 161 4.98 13.28 2.28
CA GLU A 161 6.41 13.23 2.61
C GLU A 161 7.24 12.67 1.43
N VAL A 162 6.67 11.70 0.72
CA VAL A 162 7.25 11.13 -0.50
C VAL A 162 7.19 12.18 -1.61
N GLY A 163 6.04 12.82 -1.83
CA GLY A 163 5.79 13.94 -2.77
C GLY A 163 6.76 15.13 -2.64
N ASN A 164 7.04 15.58 -1.42
CA ASN A 164 7.97 16.70 -1.17
C ASN A 164 9.43 16.38 -1.53
N SER A 165 9.81 15.10 -1.60
CA SER A 165 11.14 14.69 -2.10
C SER A 165 11.26 14.83 -3.63
N PHE A 166 10.16 14.97 -4.36
CA PHE A 166 10.15 15.14 -5.82
C PHE A 166 10.19 16.58 -6.30
N GLU A 167 9.65 17.53 -5.53
CA GLU A 167 9.86 18.96 -5.78
C GLU A 167 11.37 19.29 -5.79
N LEU A 168 12.15 18.57 -4.99
CA LEU A 168 13.63 18.64 -4.95
C LEU A 168 14.32 18.00 -6.17
N LEU A 169 13.65 17.12 -6.93
CA LEU A 169 14.20 16.42 -8.11
C LEU A 169 13.76 17.04 -9.45
N GLY A 170 13.05 18.16 -9.43
CA GLY A 170 12.74 18.94 -10.64
C GLY A 170 11.67 18.33 -11.55
N ILE A 171 10.89 17.36 -11.08
CA ILE A 171 9.69 16.89 -11.77
C ILE A 171 8.58 17.88 -11.42
N SER A 172 8.13 18.64 -12.42
CA SER A 172 7.27 19.81 -12.23
C SER A 172 5.79 19.41 -12.14
N ALA A 173 5.18 19.56 -10.97
CA ALA A 173 3.86 20.19 -10.78
C ALA A 173 3.58 20.43 -9.28
N PRO A 174 2.92 21.54 -8.91
CA PRO A 174 2.68 21.90 -7.52
C PRO A 174 1.45 21.14 -7.00
N VAL A 175 1.66 20.06 -6.26
CA VAL A 175 0.58 19.52 -5.41
C VAL A 175 0.80 20.09 -4.02
N GLN A 176 0.31 21.32 -3.81
CA GLN A 176 0.18 21.86 -2.47
C GLN A 176 -0.85 21.00 -1.71
N PHE A 177 -0.36 19.98 -1.02
CA PHE A 177 -1.10 19.37 0.07
C PHE A 177 -1.36 20.48 1.09
N HIS A 178 -2.58 21.00 1.09
CA HIS A 178 -3.00 21.95 2.09
C HIS A 178 -2.98 21.22 3.43
N GLN A 179 -1.89 21.39 4.18
CA GLN A 179 -1.85 21.09 5.61
C GLN A 179 -2.86 22.02 6.28
N HIS A 180 -4.13 21.65 6.28
CA HIS A 180 -5.09 22.23 7.19
C HIS A 180 -4.69 21.78 8.60
N THR A 181 -3.85 22.59 9.25
CA THR A 181 -3.67 22.57 10.69
C THR A 181 -5.02 22.92 11.30
N PHE A 182 -5.84 21.91 11.60
CA PHE A 182 -7.06 22.12 12.36
C PHE A 182 -6.69 22.48 13.79
N GLN A 183 -6.74 23.77 14.10
CA GLN A 183 -6.84 24.22 15.49
C GLN A 183 -8.19 23.77 16.05
N TYR A 184 -8.14 22.80 16.94
CA TYR A 184 -9.28 22.32 17.71
C TYR A 184 -9.82 23.49 18.55
N LYS A 185 -10.92 24.14 18.13
CA LYS A 185 -11.70 25.00 19.03
C LYS A 185 -12.56 24.09 19.90
N SER A 186 -12.19 24.03 21.18
CA SER A 186 -12.94 23.31 22.21
C SER A 186 -14.43 23.67 22.15
N PRO A 187 -15.36 22.70 22.24
CA PRO A 187 -16.78 22.99 22.29
C PRO A 187 -17.09 23.77 23.58
N ILE A 188 -17.91 24.79 23.41
CA ILE A 188 -18.44 25.67 24.46
C ILE A 188 -19.18 24.81 25.49
N GLU A 189 -18.66 24.76 26.72
CA GLU A 189 -19.40 24.28 27.88
C GLU A 189 -20.33 25.40 28.38
N GLY A 190 -21.61 25.08 28.55
CA GLY A 190 -22.51 25.85 29.41
C GLY A 190 -23.74 26.41 28.69
N GLY A 191 -24.87 25.75 28.91
CA GLY A 191 -26.21 26.14 28.46
C GLY A 191 -26.73 27.48 29.02
N PRO A 192 -28.05 27.73 28.88
CA PRO A 192 -28.62 29.07 28.90
C PRO A 192 -28.61 29.66 30.32
N LYS A 193 -28.25 30.94 30.41
CA LYS A 193 -28.64 31.79 31.52
C LYS A 193 -29.36 32.99 30.95
N ASP A 194 -30.57 33.14 31.46
CA ASP A 194 -31.54 34.25 31.45
C ASP A 194 -31.05 35.64 31.01
N TRP A 195 -32.04 36.55 30.88
CA TRP A 195 -31.97 38.01 30.70
C TRP A 195 -31.88 38.48 29.24
#